data_AF-A0A1M6HW43-F1
#
_entry.id   AF-A0A1M6HW43-F1
#
_cell.length_a   1.000
_cell.length_b   1.000
_cell.length_c   1.000
_cell.angle_alpha   90.00
_cell.angle_beta   90.00
_cell.angle_gamma   90.00
#
_symmetry.space_group_name_H-M   'P 1'
#
loop_
_entity.id
_entity.type
_entity.pdbx_description
1 polymer ?
#
loop_
_entity_poly.entity_id
_entity_poly.type
_entity_poly.pdbx_seq_one_letter_code
_entity_poly.pdbx_strand_id
1 'polypeptide(L)'
;MASELDFVRCGAKTRNGGECKKPPIRGGTRCRNHGGASKAARAKAAERVLRARLQGDLQQMGWDPVTNPALLLADLAGEARAFKELARAKLNELSDWESFNQLGTESVKAVVSVYVQAMRDVAAIADKMWSRGLDSEALRLEAERPSKEVAETLAKVVEHAMTLLELTPQQEARFPEAMRRALMEEGLI
;
A
#
# COMPACT_ATOMS: atom_id res chain seq x y z
N MET A 1 -24.68 -26.24 -27.66
CA MET A 1 -23.89 -27.25 -26.92
C MET A 1 -23.70 -26.73 -25.52
N ALA A 2 -24.32 -27.38 -24.53
CA ALA A 2 -24.33 -26.92 -23.14
C ALA A 2 -22.92 -26.92 -22.56
N SER A 3 -22.52 -25.78 -21.99
CA SER A 3 -21.25 -25.61 -21.30
C SER A 3 -21.20 -26.57 -20.10
N GLU A 4 -20.24 -27.49 -20.12
CA GLU A 4 -19.78 -28.21 -18.93
C GLU A 4 -19.23 -27.18 -17.94
N LEU A 5 -20.08 -26.75 -17.01
CA LEU A 5 -19.60 -26.12 -15.78
C LEU A 5 -18.90 -27.22 -14.98
N ASP A 6 -17.58 -27.31 -15.16
CA ASP A 6 -16.73 -28.29 -14.51
C ASP A 6 -16.77 -28.06 -13.00
N PHE A 7 -17.63 -28.80 -12.30
CA PHE A 7 -17.81 -28.66 -10.86
C PHE A 7 -16.51 -29.06 -10.17
N VAL A 8 -15.81 -28.10 -9.54
CA VAL A 8 -14.57 -28.36 -8.80
C VAL A 8 -14.80 -29.52 -7.83
N ARG A 9 -14.08 -30.63 -8.04
CA ARG A 9 -14.15 -31.84 -7.20
C ARG A 9 -13.03 -31.85 -6.18
N CYS A 10 -13.23 -32.58 -5.09
CA CYS A 10 -12.20 -32.78 -4.08
C CYS A 10 -10.93 -33.42 -4.66
N GLY A 11 -11.03 -34.39 -5.57
CA GLY A 11 -9.88 -34.99 -6.27
C GLY A 11 -8.87 -35.74 -5.38
N ALA A 12 -9.14 -35.91 -4.09
CA ALA A 12 -8.25 -36.68 -3.21
C ALA A 12 -8.38 -38.18 -3.49
N LYS A 13 -7.29 -38.94 -3.42
CA LYS A 13 -7.33 -40.41 -3.54
C LYS A 13 -8.15 -41.00 -2.39
N THR A 14 -9.12 -41.83 -2.74
CA THR A 14 -9.93 -42.61 -1.79
C THR A 14 -9.20 -43.89 -1.40
N ARG A 15 -9.69 -44.58 -0.37
CA ARG A 15 -9.14 -45.87 0.08
C ARG A 15 -9.17 -46.96 -1.00
N ASN A 16 -10.09 -46.86 -1.96
CA ASN A 16 -10.23 -47.81 -3.06
C ASN A 16 -9.42 -47.41 -4.30
N GLY A 17 -8.47 -46.48 -4.17
CA GLY A 17 -7.59 -46.03 -5.26
C GLY A 17 -8.20 -45.01 -6.24
N GLY A 18 -9.52 -44.89 -6.31
CA GLY A 18 -10.21 -43.89 -7.13
C GLY A 18 -10.19 -42.47 -6.55
N GLU A 19 -10.53 -41.46 -7.36
CA GLU A 19 -10.58 -40.05 -6.94
C GLU A 19 -11.88 -39.67 -6.23
N CYS A 20 -11.78 -38.77 -5.25
CA CYS A 20 -12.93 -38.27 -4.51
C CYS A 20 -13.75 -37.30 -5.35
N LYS A 21 -14.97 -37.74 -5.68
CA LYS A 21 -15.95 -36.97 -6.46
C LYS A 21 -16.77 -35.96 -5.64
N LYS A 22 -16.62 -35.93 -4.30
CA LYS A 22 -17.35 -34.99 -3.43
C LYS A 22 -16.93 -33.54 -3.70
N PRO A 23 -17.83 -32.55 -3.53
CA PRO A 23 -17.46 -31.15 -3.64
C PRO A 23 -16.51 -30.75 -2.49
N PRO A 24 -15.56 -29.84 -2.73
CA PRO A 24 -14.78 -29.24 -1.67
C PRO A 24 -15.66 -28.38 -0.74
N ILE A 25 -15.15 -28.06 0.45
CA ILE A 25 -15.80 -27.02 1.27
C ILE A 25 -15.75 -25.67 0.53
N ARG A 26 -16.70 -24.77 0.82
CA ARG A 26 -16.69 -23.40 0.25
C ARG A 26 -15.35 -22.72 0.52
N GLY A 27 -14.68 -22.23 -0.53
CA GLY A 27 -13.35 -21.61 -0.45
C GLY A 27 -12.17 -22.58 -0.26
N GLY A 28 -12.42 -23.87 -0.15
CA GLY A 28 -11.40 -24.91 0.00
C GLY A 28 -11.17 -25.70 -1.28
N THR A 29 -10.15 -26.55 -1.26
CA THR A 29 -9.78 -27.43 -2.37
C THR A 29 -10.13 -28.90 -2.11
N ARG A 30 -10.47 -29.26 -0.87
CA ARG A 30 -10.83 -30.62 -0.45
C ARG A 30 -12.15 -30.65 0.28
N CYS A 31 -12.83 -31.79 0.24
CA CYS A 31 -14.09 -32.01 0.94
C CYS A 31 -13.85 -32.18 2.44
N ARG A 32 -14.95 -32.16 3.21
CA ARG A 32 -14.92 -32.35 4.68
C ARG A 32 -14.20 -33.64 5.10
N ASN A 33 -14.33 -34.70 4.30
CA ASN A 33 -13.76 -36.03 4.60
C ASN A 33 -12.28 -36.17 4.25
N HIS A 34 -11.75 -35.30 3.40
CA HIS A 34 -10.33 -35.32 2.98
C HIS A 34 -9.60 -34.07 3.47
N GLY A 35 -9.74 -33.78 4.77
CA GLY A 35 -9.00 -32.71 5.46
C GLY A 35 -9.60 -31.31 5.37
N GLY A 36 -10.63 -31.10 4.55
CA GLY A 36 -11.31 -29.79 4.42
C GLY A 36 -11.98 -29.32 5.71
N ALA A 37 -12.29 -30.23 6.65
CA ALA A 37 -12.88 -29.87 7.94
C ALA A 37 -11.87 -29.46 9.03
N SER A 38 -10.56 -29.57 8.78
CA SER A 38 -9.55 -29.16 9.77
C SER A 38 -9.61 -27.66 10.06
N LYS A 39 -9.20 -27.25 11.28
CA LYS A 39 -9.17 -25.83 11.68
C LYS A 39 -8.36 -24.97 10.69
N ALA A 40 -7.17 -25.43 10.32
CA ALA A 40 -6.32 -24.75 9.35
C ALA A 40 -6.93 -24.66 7.95
N ALA A 41 -7.55 -25.75 7.45
CA ALA A 41 -8.20 -25.74 6.13
C ALA A 41 -9.40 -24.79 6.10
N ARG A 42 -10.20 -24.77 7.17
CA ARG A 42 -11.34 -23.85 7.31
C ARG A 42 -10.90 -22.39 7.38
N ALA A 43 -9.86 -22.09 8.16
CA ALA A 43 -9.31 -20.73 8.26
C ALA A 43 -8.84 -20.22 6.89
N LYS A 44 -8.03 -21.01 6.17
CA LYS A 44 -7.58 -20.65 4.81
C LYS A 44 -8.74 -20.54 3.81
N ALA A 45 -9.75 -21.41 3.93
CA ALA A 45 -10.93 -21.34 3.06
C ALA A 45 -11.75 -20.06 3.31
N ALA A 46 -11.95 -19.69 4.57
CA ALA A 46 -12.61 -18.45 4.96
C ALA A 46 -11.83 -17.22 4.45
N GLU A 47 -10.50 -17.21 4.59
CA GLU A 47 -9.63 -16.16 4.06
C GLU A 47 -9.83 -15.99 2.54
N ARG A 48 -9.83 -17.08 1.77
CA ARG A 48 -10.04 -17.02 0.32
C ARG A 48 -11.41 -16.47 -0.06
N VAL A 49 -12.47 -16.90 0.63
CA VAL A 49 -13.82 -16.40 0.39
C VAL A 49 -13.91 -14.91 0.68
N LEU A 50 -13.33 -14.47 1.82
CA LEU A 50 -13.30 -13.06 2.17
C LEU A 50 -12.50 -12.25 1.16
N ARG A 51 -11.30 -12.72 0.75
CA ARG A 51 -10.49 -12.04 -0.27
C ARG A 51 -11.25 -11.91 -1.60
N ALA A 52 -11.89 -12.97 -2.06
CA ALA A 52 -12.67 -12.93 -3.30
C ALA A 52 -13.83 -11.92 -3.22
N ARG A 53 -14.49 -11.83 -2.06
CA ARG A 53 -15.53 -10.82 -1.83
C ARG A 53 -14.96 -9.41 -1.84
N LEU A 54 -13.91 -9.15 -1.06
CA LEU A 54 -13.26 -7.84 -1.00
C LEU A 54 -12.74 -7.39 -2.37
N GLN A 55 -12.24 -8.32 -3.18
CA GLN A 55 -11.80 -8.01 -4.53
C GLN A 55 -12.96 -7.64 -5.45
N GLY A 56 -14.11 -8.32 -5.32
CA GLY A 56 -15.34 -7.94 -6.03
C GLY A 56 -15.83 -6.56 -5.61
N ASP A 57 -15.88 -6.30 -4.30
CA ASP A 57 -16.30 -5.01 -3.74
C ASP A 57 -15.37 -3.88 -4.21
N LEU A 58 -14.04 -4.10 -4.19
CA LEU A 58 -13.04 -3.14 -4.67
C LEU A 58 -13.18 -2.85 -6.18
N GLN A 59 -13.43 -3.89 -6.98
CA GLN A 59 -13.63 -3.73 -8.42
C GLN A 59 -14.89 -2.91 -8.74
N GLN A 60 -15.95 -3.06 -7.94
CA GLN A 60 -17.17 -2.28 -8.08
C GLN A 60 -16.98 -0.82 -7.65
N MET A 61 -16.26 -0.60 -6.55
CA MET A 61 -15.97 0.73 -6.04
C MET A 61 -15.09 1.54 -7.01
N GLY A 62 -14.21 0.85 -7.75
CA GLY A 62 -13.11 1.50 -8.45
C GLY A 62 -12.08 2.05 -7.46
N TRP A 63 -10.93 2.48 -7.96
CA TRP A 63 -9.92 3.14 -7.15
C TRP A 63 -9.13 4.14 -7.97
N ASP A 64 -8.67 5.19 -7.30
CA ASP A 64 -7.77 6.15 -7.90
C ASP A 64 -6.34 5.59 -7.92
N PRO A 65 -5.60 5.77 -9.03
CA PRO A 65 -4.21 5.37 -9.08
C PRO A 65 -3.37 6.22 -8.12
N VAL A 66 -2.31 5.62 -7.57
CA VAL A 66 -1.32 6.36 -6.79
C VAL A 66 -0.63 7.38 -7.70
N THR A 67 -0.84 8.66 -7.40
CA THR A 67 -0.30 9.78 -8.19
C THR A 67 1.11 10.18 -7.76
N ASN A 68 1.41 10.11 -6.46
CA ASN A 68 2.73 10.38 -5.91
C ASN A 68 3.20 9.22 -5.01
N PRO A 69 3.96 8.25 -5.55
CA PRO A 69 4.41 7.09 -4.79
C PRO A 69 5.45 7.43 -3.73
N ALA A 70 6.19 8.54 -3.88
CA ALA A 70 7.19 8.98 -2.90
C ALA A 70 6.49 9.44 -1.61
N LEU A 71 5.44 10.27 -1.72
CA LEU A 71 4.65 10.71 -0.57
C LEU A 71 3.89 9.56 0.08
N LEU A 72 3.31 8.64 -0.71
CA LEU A 72 2.67 7.44 -0.16
C LEU A 72 3.64 6.59 0.65
N LEU A 73 4.87 6.39 0.14
CA LEU A 73 5.89 5.63 0.87
C LEU A 73 6.36 6.34 2.14
N ALA A 74 6.49 7.67 2.10
CA ALA A 74 6.84 8.47 3.27
C ALA A 74 5.76 8.41 4.36
N ASP A 75 4.48 8.46 3.97
CA ASP A 75 3.35 8.32 4.88
C ASP A 75 3.33 6.93 5.54
N LEU A 76 3.48 5.86 4.74
CA LEU A 76 3.58 4.49 5.24
C LEU A 76 4.78 4.30 6.19
N ALA A 77 5.92 4.95 5.91
CA ALA A 77 7.07 4.96 6.81
C ALA A 77 6.75 5.62 8.16
N GLY A 78 6.00 6.73 8.12
CA GLY A 78 5.50 7.44 9.30
C GLY A 78 4.59 6.56 10.15
N GLU A 79 3.61 5.90 9.52
CA GLU A 79 2.70 4.96 10.18
C GLU A 79 3.45 3.79 10.82
N ALA A 80 4.34 3.13 10.07
CA ALA A 80 5.14 2.01 10.57
C ALA A 80 6.01 2.42 11.77
N ARG A 81 6.60 3.62 11.73
CA ARG A 81 7.36 4.19 12.85
C ARG A 81 6.46 4.41 14.07
N ALA A 82 5.28 5.00 13.88
CA ALA A 82 4.34 5.24 14.98
C ALA A 82 3.89 3.92 15.62
N PHE A 83 3.60 2.90 14.82
CA PHE A 83 3.26 1.57 15.30
C PHE A 83 4.39 0.93 16.11
N LYS A 84 5.65 1.04 15.64
CA LYS A 84 6.84 0.59 16.39
C LYS A 84 6.95 1.29 17.74
N GLU A 85 6.70 2.61 17.82
CA GLU A 85 6.74 3.33 19.10
C GLU A 85 5.60 2.95 20.04
N LEU A 86 4.40 2.70 19.52
CA LEU A 86 3.29 2.15 20.32
C LEU A 86 3.65 0.77 20.89
N ALA A 87 4.23 -0.13 20.07
CA ALA A 87 4.67 -1.44 20.52
C ALA A 87 5.80 -1.34 21.56
N ARG A 88 6.72 -0.38 21.41
CA ARG A 88 7.75 -0.07 22.43
C ARG A 88 7.11 0.37 23.74
N ALA A 89 6.13 1.27 23.70
CA ALA A 89 5.43 1.73 24.90
C ALA A 89 4.79 0.56 25.66
N LYS A 90 4.13 -0.36 24.93
CA LYS A 90 3.58 -1.59 25.50
C LYS A 90 4.64 -2.53 26.06
N LEU A 91 5.79 -2.65 25.42
CA LEU A 91 6.90 -3.43 25.96
C LEU A 91 7.43 -2.83 27.27
N ASN A 92 7.49 -1.51 27.38
CA ASN A 92 7.93 -0.84 28.60
C ASN A 92 6.97 -1.08 29.77
N GLU A 93 5.66 -1.17 29.53
CA GLU A 93 4.66 -1.57 30.54
C GLU A 93 4.95 -2.99 31.11
N LEU A 94 5.57 -3.88 30.32
CA LEU A 94 5.89 -5.26 30.71
C LEU A 94 7.20 -5.41 31.48
N SER A 95 8.04 -4.36 31.52
CA SER A 95 9.36 -4.43 32.18
C SER A 95 9.28 -4.52 33.70
N ASP A 96 8.09 -4.39 34.29
CA ASP A 96 7.82 -4.68 35.69
C ASP A 96 7.65 -6.19 35.92
N TRP A 97 8.46 -6.77 36.80
CA TRP A 97 8.47 -8.21 37.10
C TRP A 97 7.11 -8.72 37.62
N GLU A 98 6.31 -7.85 38.25
CA GLU A 98 4.95 -8.19 38.69
C GLU A 98 3.97 -8.32 37.51
N SER A 99 4.15 -7.53 36.44
CA SER A 99 3.32 -7.56 35.24
C SER A 99 3.54 -8.83 34.41
N PHE A 100 4.76 -9.38 34.43
CA PHE A 100 5.09 -10.65 33.79
C PHE A 100 4.27 -11.83 34.35
N ASN A 101 4.02 -11.81 35.67
CA ASN A 101 3.25 -12.85 36.35
C ASN A 101 1.74 -12.77 36.08
N GLN A 102 1.20 -11.56 35.84
CA GLN A 102 -0.23 -11.35 35.60
C GLN A 102 -0.66 -11.64 34.16
N LEU A 103 0.17 -11.33 33.17
CA LEU A 103 -0.15 -11.48 31.75
C LEU A 103 0.22 -12.85 31.16
N GLY A 104 1.04 -13.63 31.87
CA GLY A 104 1.53 -14.93 31.42
C GLY A 104 2.58 -14.84 30.31
N THR A 105 3.41 -15.88 30.20
CA THR A 105 4.61 -15.89 29.32
C THR A 105 4.30 -15.80 27.83
N GLU A 106 3.13 -16.29 27.38
CA GLU A 106 2.71 -16.23 25.97
C GLU A 106 2.38 -14.79 25.53
N SER A 107 1.75 -13.99 26.39
CA SER A 107 1.42 -12.59 26.10
C SER A 107 2.68 -11.74 25.96
N VAL A 108 3.68 -11.96 26.83
CA VAL A 108 4.96 -11.25 26.76
C VAL A 108 5.72 -11.60 25.47
N LYS A 109 5.78 -12.90 25.11
CA LYS A 109 6.38 -13.34 23.83
C LYS A 109 5.68 -12.70 22.63
N ALA A 110 4.36 -12.55 22.66
CA ALA A 110 3.60 -11.90 21.60
C ALA A 110 3.97 -10.41 21.47
N VAL A 111 4.00 -9.65 22.57
CA VAL A 111 4.36 -8.22 22.54
C VAL A 111 5.80 -8.01 22.05
N VAL A 112 6.75 -8.81 22.53
CA VAL A 112 8.14 -8.77 22.05
C VAL A 112 8.21 -9.08 20.54
N SER A 113 7.48 -10.11 20.09
CA SER A 113 7.44 -10.48 18.66
C SER A 113 6.86 -9.35 17.80
N VAL A 114 5.80 -8.68 18.26
CA VAL A 114 5.19 -7.53 17.55
C VAL A 114 6.19 -6.39 17.44
N TYR A 115 6.88 -6.05 18.54
CA TYR A 115 7.87 -4.99 18.53
C TYR A 115 9.06 -5.29 17.60
N VAL A 116 9.59 -6.52 17.65
CA VAL A 116 10.68 -6.95 16.75
C VAL A 116 10.25 -6.90 15.28
N GLN A 117 9.01 -7.30 14.98
CA GLN A 117 8.49 -7.22 13.62
C GLN A 117 8.39 -5.76 13.16
N ALA A 118 7.81 -4.88 13.98
CA ALA A 118 7.69 -3.46 13.65
C ALA A 118 9.07 -2.79 13.42
N MET A 119 10.10 -3.16 14.19
CA MET A 119 11.47 -2.70 13.94
C MET A 119 11.99 -3.12 12.57
N ARG A 120 11.75 -4.38 12.18
CA ARG A 120 12.17 -4.91 10.88
C ARG A 120 11.45 -4.20 9.73
N ASP A 121 10.15 -3.96 9.89
CA ASP A 121 9.35 -3.28 8.87
C ASP A 121 9.85 -1.84 8.63
N VAL A 122 10.10 -1.09 9.71
CA VAL A 122 10.67 0.27 9.63
C VAL A 122 12.06 0.24 8.97
N ALA A 123 12.93 -0.69 9.35
CA ALA A 123 14.25 -0.82 8.74
C ALA A 123 14.16 -1.11 7.23
N ALA A 124 13.26 -2.01 6.83
CA ALA A 124 13.06 -2.34 5.41
C ALA A 124 12.49 -1.17 4.60
N ILE A 125 11.60 -0.37 5.18
CA ILE A 125 11.06 0.83 4.51
C ILE A 125 12.15 1.90 4.39
N ALA A 126 12.91 2.16 5.46
CA ALA A 126 14.00 3.12 5.45
C ALA A 126 15.09 2.76 4.41
N ASP A 127 15.48 1.48 4.35
CA ASP A 127 16.41 0.97 3.33
C ASP A 127 15.89 1.18 1.91
N LYS A 128 14.59 0.93 1.69
CA LYS A 128 13.92 1.17 0.40
C LYS A 128 13.87 2.65 0.03
N MET A 129 13.67 3.55 0.98
CA MET A 129 13.68 5.00 0.76
C MET A 129 15.08 5.47 0.40
N TRP A 130 16.07 5.08 1.21
CA TRP A 130 17.48 5.40 0.98
C TRP A 130 17.98 4.91 -0.38
N SER A 131 17.76 3.64 -0.71
CA SER A 131 18.18 3.03 -1.99
C SER A 131 17.53 3.67 -3.22
N ARG A 132 16.42 4.40 -3.05
CA ARG A 132 15.72 5.12 -4.12
C ARG A 132 16.04 6.63 -4.14
N GLY A 133 16.95 7.11 -3.29
CA GLY A 133 17.27 8.53 -3.19
C GLY A 133 16.14 9.37 -2.60
N LEU A 134 15.23 8.76 -1.84
CA LEU A 134 14.16 9.47 -1.13
C LEU A 134 14.68 9.95 0.23
N ASP A 135 15.60 10.90 0.20
CA ASP A 135 16.07 11.60 1.39
C ASP A 135 15.12 12.75 1.78
N SER A 136 15.42 13.42 2.90
CA SER A 136 14.59 14.50 3.43
C SER A 136 14.43 15.68 2.47
N GLU A 137 15.43 15.97 1.64
CA GLU A 137 15.39 17.09 0.70
C GLU A 137 14.60 16.71 -0.55
N ALA A 138 14.83 15.51 -1.09
CA ALA A 138 14.08 14.98 -2.22
C ALA A 138 12.57 14.90 -1.93
N LEU A 139 12.19 14.47 -0.72
CA LEU A 139 10.78 14.42 -0.32
C LEU A 139 10.18 15.83 -0.12
N ARG A 140 10.97 16.78 0.40
CA ARG A 140 10.53 18.16 0.56
C ARG A 140 10.28 18.82 -0.79
N LEU A 141 11.23 18.72 -1.72
CA LEU A 141 11.09 19.24 -3.08
C LEU A 141 9.90 18.62 -3.82
N GLU A 142 9.65 17.33 -3.61
CA GLU A 142 8.51 16.65 -4.23
C GLU A 142 7.17 17.01 -3.58
N ALA A 143 7.14 17.30 -2.27
CA ALA A 143 5.95 17.80 -1.58
C ALA A 143 5.62 19.26 -1.95
N GLU A 144 6.64 20.07 -2.18
CA GLU A 144 6.53 21.49 -2.55
C GLU A 144 6.26 21.67 -4.06
N ARG A 145 6.49 20.63 -4.88
CA ARG A 145 6.25 20.69 -6.32
C ARG A 145 4.77 20.91 -6.62
N PRO A 146 4.41 21.96 -7.38
CA PRO A 146 3.03 22.16 -7.80
C PRO A 146 2.55 20.99 -8.64
N SER A 147 1.28 20.62 -8.48
CA SER A 147 0.67 19.55 -9.27
C SER A 147 0.72 19.90 -10.76
N LYS A 148 0.69 18.88 -11.62
CA LYS A 148 0.61 19.05 -13.08
C LYS A 148 -0.55 19.97 -13.48
N GLU A 149 -1.69 19.84 -12.82
CA GLU A 149 -2.88 20.65 -13.07
C GLU A 149 -2.67 22.13 -12.71
N VAL A 150 -1.97 22.41 -11.60
CA VAL A 150 -1.61 23.79 -11.21
C VAL A 150 -0.64 24.38 -12.23
N ALA A 151 0.35 23.61 -12.68
CA ALA A 151 1.29 24.07 -13.71
C ALA A 151 0.60 24.37 -15.05
N GLU A 152 -0.30 23.48 -15.49
CA GLU A 152 -1.12 23.68 -16.70
C GLU A 152 -2.05 24.89 -16.58
N THR A 153 -2.63 25.11 -15.40
CA THR A 153 -3.49 26.26 -15.14
C THR A 153 -2.68 27.56 -15.17
N LEU A 154 -1.51 27.58 -14.55
CA LEU A 154 -0.62 28.74 -14.57
C LEU A 154 -0.19 29.11 -15.99
N ALA A 155 0.14 28.11 -16.83
CA ALA A 155 0.49 28.36 -18.23
C ALA A 155 -0.66 29.04 -19.00
N LYS A 156 -1.90 28.59 -18.82
CA LYS A 156 -3.09 29.20 -19.42
C LYS A 156 -3.33 30.62 -18.91
N VAL A 157 -3.16 30.85 -17.61
CA VAL A 157 -3.30 32.18 -17.00
C VAL A 157 -2.29 33.17 -17.58
N VAL A 158 -1.04 32.73 -17.75
CA VAL A 158 0.02 33.54 -18.35
C VAL A 158 -0.30 33.87 -19.81
N GLU A 159 -0.71 32.89 -20.61
CA GLU A 159 -1.10 33.09 -22.01
C GLU A 159 -2.29 34.05 -22.14
N HIS A 160 -3.28 33.92 -21.26
CA HIS A 160 -4.43 34.81 -21.21
C HIS A 160 -4.04 36.24 -20.80
N ALA A 161 -3.14 36.39 -19.83
CA ALA A 161 -2.62 37.69 -19.42
C ALA A 161 -1.85 38.39 -20.56
N MET A 162 -1.03 37.65 -21.32
CA MET A 162 -0.35 38.18 -22.51
C MET A 162 -1.35 38.69 -23.55
N THR A 163 -2.44 37.95 -23.77
CA THR A 163 -3.53 38.35 -24.67
C THR A 163 -4.20 39.64 -24.21
N LEU A 164 -4.51 39.74 -22.91
CA LEU A 164 -5.14 40.94 -22.32
C LEU A 164 -4.26 42.19 -22.37
N LEU A 165 -2.93 42.01 -22.37
CA LEU A 165 -1.97 43.11 -22.46
C LEU A 165 -1.71 43.58 -23.90
N GLU A 166 -2.31 42.92 -24.90
CA GLU A 166 -2.19 43.27 -26.33
C GLU A 166 -0.72 43.46 -26.77
N LEU A 167 0.15 42.53 -26.36
CA LEU A 167 1.58 42.59 -26.68
C LEU A 167 1.81 42.58 -28.20
N THR A 168 2.79 43.35 -28.67
CA THR A 168 3.18 43.30 -30.08
C THR A 168 3.88 41.97 -30.40
N PRO A 169 3.92 41.54 -31.67
CA PRO A 169 4.64 40.31 -32.05
C PRO A 169 6.11 40.30 -31.63
N GLN A 170 6.77 41.47 -31.61
CA GLN A 170 8.15 41.58 -31.13
C GLN A 170 8.27 41.43 -29.61
N GLN A 171 7.24 41.79 -28.84
CA GLN A 171 7.21 41.63 -27.38
C GLN A 171 6.91 40.17 -27.01
N GLU A 172 5.95 39.52 -27.66
CA GLU A 172 5.64 38.10 -27.46
C GLU A 172 6.85 37.21 -27.75
N ALA A 173 7.57 37.49 -28.85
CA ALA A 173 8.77 36.72 -29.21
C ALA A 173 9.88 36.78 -28.15
N ARG A 174 9.89 37.81 -27.29
CA ARG A 174 10.86 37.96 -26.19
C ARG A 174 10.42 37.27 -24.90
N PHE A 175 9.16 36.87 -24.80
CA PHE A 175 8.57 36.30 -23.59
C PHE A 175 9.29 35.02 -23.12
N PRO A 176 9.64 34.04 -23.97
CA PRO A 176 10.30 32.82 -23.51
C PRO A 176 11.66 33.08 -22.86
N GLU A 177 12.42 34.05 -23.39
CA GLU A 177 13.72 34.44 -22.82
C GLU A 177 13.54 35.20 -21.50
N ALA A 178 12.57 36.12 -21.44
CA ALA A 178 12.26 36.84 -20.22
C ALA A 178 11.80 35.90 -19.10
N MET A 179 10.93 34.93 -19.42
CA MET A 179 10.46 33.90 -18.50
C MET A 179 11.63 33.04 -18.02
N ARG A 180 12.51 32.58 -18.91
CA ARG A 180 13.69 31.79 -18.52
C ARG A 180 14.59 32.56 -17.55
N ARG A 181 14.87 33.83 -17.83
CA ARG A 181 15.68 34.67 -16.93
C ARG A 181 15.02 34.84 -15.56
N ALA A 182 13.72 35.10 -15.52
CA ALA A 182 12.98 35.20 -14.26
C ALA A 182 13.05 33.88 -13.46
N LEU A 183 12.89 32.72 -14.13
CA LEU A 183 13.00 31.42 -13.47
C LEU A 183 14.43 31.14 -12.93
N MET A 184 15.48 31.57 -13.64
CA MET A 184 16.86 31.47 -13.15
C MET A 184 17.13 32.39 -11.96
N GLU A 185 16.62 33.62 -11.99
CA GLU A 185 16.76 34.59 -10.88
C GLU A 185 16.11 34.08 -9.58
N GLU A 186 15.00 33.35 -9.71
CA GLU A 186 14.30 32.68 -8.59
C GLU A 186 14.85 31.28 -8.26
N GLY A 187 15.87 30.79 -8.99
CA GLY A 187 16.51 29.50 -8.73
C GLY A 187 15.66 28.26 -9.06
N LEU A 188 14.70 28.38 -9.98
CA LEU A 188 13.81 27.30 -10.38
C LEU A 188 14.38 26.43 -11.52
N ILE A 189 15.35 26.95 -12.28
CA ILE A 189 16.10 26.25 -13.35
C ILE A 189 17.55 26.71 -13.45
#